data_AF-A0A5C7V9X7-F1
#
_entry.id   AF-A0A5C7V9X7-F1
#
_cell.length_a   1.000
_cell.length_b   1.000
_cell.length_c   1.000
_cell.angle_alpha   90.00
_cell.angle_beta   90.00
_cell.angle_gamma   90.00
#
_symmetry.space_group_name_H-M   'P 1'
#
loop_
_entity.id
_entity.type
_entity.pdbx_description
1 polymer ?
#
loop_
_entity_poly.entity_id
_entity_poly.type
_entity_poly.pdbx_seq_one_letter_code
_entity_poly.pdbx_strand_id
1 'polypeptide(L)'
;MIHGIGTDICDVRRIRASVERHGERFAQKILSEAELAVWRRRSARWPERGLRYLATRFSAKEAFSKAVGLGMRMPMHWRRCEIANQPSGQPCIVLHGPLKDWFEARHLVAHISVSDESDYAASFCVVERLPPVRE
;
A
#
# COMPACT_ATOMS: atom_id res chain seq x y z
N MET A 1 -20.85 -2.01 7.42
CA MET A 1 -20.72 -0.61 7.93
C MET A 1 -19.28 -0.18 7.80
N ILE A 2 -19.00 1.09 7.49
CA ILE A 2 -17.62 1.60 7.41
C ILE A 2 -16.92 1.38 8.76
N HIS A 3 -15.79 0.68 8.75
CA HIS A 3 -14.93 0.45 9.91
C HIS A 3 -13.99 1.63 10.12
N GLY A 4 -13.44 2.17 9.04
CA GLY A 4 -12.55 3.33 9.07
C GLY A 4 -12.18 3.81 7.67
N ILE A 5 -11.65 5.03 7.63
CA ILE A 5 -11.13 5.65 6.41
C ILE A 5 -9.70 6.11 6.63
N GLY A 6 -8.93 6.19 5.55
CA GLY A 6 -7.58 6.70 5.59
C GLY A 6 -7.18 7.33 4.27
N THR A 7 -6.41 8.40 4.36
CA THR A 7 -5.80 9.04 3.20
C THR A 7 -4.35 9.37 3.50
N ASP A 8 -3.53 9.38 2.45
CA ASP A 8 -2.16 9.84 2.52
C ASP A 8 -1.79 10.60 1.24
N ILE A 9 -0.88 11.56 1.38
CA ILE A 9 -0.22 12.25 0.28
C ILE A 9 1.28 12.15 0.49
N CYS A 10 1.96 11.64 -0.52
CA CYS A 10 3.38 11.36 -0.51
C CYS A 10 4.09 12.26 -1.53
N ASP A 11 5.09 13.01 -1.06
CA ASP A 11 5.98 13.78 -1.92
C ASP A 11 7.03 12.86 -2.55
N VAL A 12 6.99 12.72 -3.88
CA VAL A 12 7.86 11.83 -4.66
C VAL A 12 9.34 12.23 -4.49
N ARG A 13 9.63 13.53 -4.25
CA ARG A 13 11.00 14.03 -4.02
C ARG A 13 11.57 13.50 -2.70
N ARG A 14 10.73 13.31 -1.68
CA ARG A 14 11.15 12.69 -0.40
C ARG A 14 11.46 11.21 -0.57
N ILE A 15 10.68 10.51 -1.41
CA ILE A 15 10.94 9.11 -1.76
C ILE A 15 12.25 9.00 -2.54
N ARG A 16 12.47 9.88 -3.53
CA ARG A 16 13.74 9.98 -4.26
C ARG A 16 14.92 10.14 -3.32
N ALA A 17 14.90 11.14 -2.45
CA ALA A 17 15.98 11.38 -1.49
C ALA A 17 16.26 10.16 -0.59
N SER A 18 15.22 9.41 -0.22
CA SER A 18 15.36 8.18 0.57
C SER A 18 15.99 7.04 -0.23
N VAL A 19 15.60 6.88 -1.50
CA VAL A 19 16.17 5.89 -2.42
C VAL A 19 17.62 6.24 -2.75
N GLU A 20 17.96 7.51 -2.99
CA GLU A 20 19.34 7.94 -3.24
C GLU A 20 20.24 7.69 -2.03
N ARG A 21 19.73 7.92 -0.82
CA ARG A 21 20.49 7.71 0.43
C ARG A 21 20.68 6.24 0.80
N HIS A 22 19.65 5.42 0.63
CA HIS A 22 19.60 4.05 1.16
C HIS A 22 19.59 2.96 0.08
N GLY A 23 19.53 3.36 -1.19
CA GLY A 23 19.40 2.45 -2.32
C GLY A 23 18.17 1.56 -2.23
N GLU A 24 18.31 0.36 -2.77
CA GLU A 24 17.25 -0.64 -2.82
C GLU A 24 16.77 -1.10 -1.42
N ARG A 25 17.58 -0.96 -0.37
CA ARG A 25 17.17 -1.33 1.00
C ARG A 25 15.92 -0.58 1.46
N PHE A 26 15.73 0.66 1.01
CA PHE A 26 14.52 1.42 1.31
C PHE A 26 13.28 0.80 0.63
N ALA A 27 13.39 0.44 -0.64
CA ALA A 27 12.31 -0.24 -1.35
C ALA A 27 11.98 -1.61 -0.71
N GLN A 28 13.00 -2.39 -0.34
CA GLN A 28 12.83 -3.68 0.34
C GLN A 28 12.12 -3.59 1.70
N LYS A 29 12.29 -2.47 2.41
CA LYS A 29 11.57 -2.22 3.67
C LYS A 29 10.07 -2.02 3.42
N ILE A 30 9.71 -1.34 2.33
CA ILE A 30 8.34 -0.92 2.06
C ILE A 30 7.57 -2.00 1.28
N LEU A 31 8.18 -2.57 0.25
CA LEU A 31 7.51 -3.41 -0.74
C LEU A 31 7.45 -4.88 -0.32
N SER A 32 6.33 -5.54 -0.64
CA SER A 32 6.27 -7.01 -0.66
C SER A 32 7.19 -7.56 -1.75
N GLU A 33 7.43 -8.87 -1.77
CA GLU A 33 8.27 -9.49 -2.80
C GLU A 33 7.69 -9.28 -4.21
N ALA A 34 6.37 -9.44 -4.36
CA ALA A 34 5.69 -9.22 -5.63
C ALA A 34 5.79 -7.76 -6.10
N GLU A 35 5.58 -6.79 -5.19
CA GLU A 35 5.73 -5.38 -5.52
C GLU A 35 7.17 -5.01 -5.85
N LEU A 36 8.14 -5.59 -5.15
CA LEU A 36 9.57 -5.34 -5.38
C LEU A 36 9.99 -5.81 -6.77
N ALA A 37 9.50 -6.97 -7.22
CA ALA A 37 9.72 -7.45 -8.58
C ALA A 37 9.15 -6.49 -9.65
N VAL A 38 7.95 -5.94 -9.41
CA VAL A 38 7.37 -4.91 -10.29
C VAL A 38 8.19 -3.63 -10.28
N TRP A 39 8.60 -3.16 -9.09
CA TRP A 39 9.42 -1.97 -8.93
C TRP A 39 10.75 -2.11 -9.67
N ARG A 40 11.51 -3.19 -9.47
CA ARG A 40 12.77 -3.47 -10.17
C ARG A 40 12.60 -3.38 -11.70
N ARG A 41 11.58 -4.06 -12.24
CA ARG A 41 11.27 -4.04 -13.68
C ARG A 41 10.95 -2.64 -14.18
N ARG A 42 10.14 -1.87 -13.44
CA ARG A 42 9.77 -0.49 -13.82
C ARG A 42 10.96 0.45 -13.74
N SER A 43 11.74 0.38 -12.66
CA SER A 43 12.93 1.19 -12.43
C SER A 43 14.00 0.96 -13.49
N ALA A 44 14.22 -0.29 -13.90
CA ALA A 44 15.16 -0.63 -14.97
C ALA A 44 14.74 -0.05 -16.33
N ARG A 45 13.43 -0.02 -16.62
CA ARG A 45 12.89 0.54 -17.87
C ARG A 45 12.83 2.06 -17.86
N TRP A 46 12.39 2.65 -16.75
CA TRP A 46 12.28 4.10 -16.57
C TRP A 46 12.34 4.44 -15.07
N PRO A 47 13.48 4.98 -14.58
CA PRO A 47 13.69 5.26 -13.16
C PRO A 47 12.58 6.09 -12.49
N GLU A 48 12.07 7.12 -13.17
CA GLU A 48 10.98 7.96 -12.65
C GLU A 48 9.67 7.19 -12.45
N ARG A 49 9.34 6.25 -13.33
CA ARG A 49 8.18 5.36 -13.11
C ARG A 49 8.40 4.41 -11.93
N GLY A 50 9.64 4.01 -11.69
CA GLY A 50 10.02 3.25 -10.50
C GLY A 50 9.80 4.06 -9.22
N LEU A 51 10.23 5.32 -9.21
CA LEU A 51 10.06 6.23 -8.07
C LEU A 51 8.58 6.52 -7.78
N ARG A 52 7.81 6.91 -8.81
CA ARG A 52 6.37 7.12 -8.65
C ARG A 52 5.66 5.85 -8.16
N TYR A 53 5.99 4.69 -8.71
CA TYR A 53 5.45 3.41 -8.23
C TYR A 53 5.70 3.20 -6.73
N LEU A 54 6.95 3.39 -6.27
CA LEU A 54 7.29 3.25 -4.85
C LEU A 54 6.54 4.27 -3.98
N ALA A 55 6.42 5.51 -4.43
CA ALA A 55 5.67 6.56 -3.74
C ALA A 55 4.17 6.21 -3.61
N THR A 56 3.55 5.70 -4.67
CA THR A 56 2.15 5.24 -4.64
C THR A 56 1.97 4.08 -3.66
N ARG A 57 2.93 3.14 -3.59
CA ARG A 57 2.88 2.03 -2.62
C ARG A 57 3.06 2.51 -1.19
N PHE A 58 3.96 3.47 -0.96
CA PHE A 58 4.12 4.10 0.34
C PHE A 58 2.80 4.76 0.79
N SER A 59 2.24 5.65 -0.05
CA SER A 59 0.99 6.36 0.21
C SER A 59 -0.18 5.41 0.47
N ALA A 60 -0.35 4.38 -0.36
CA ALA A 60 -1.45 3.43 -0.23
C ALA A 60 -1.37 2.62 1.08
N LYS A 61 -0.17 2.21 1.50
CA LYS A 61 0.03 1.46 2.74
C LYS A 61 -0.18 2.33 3.98
N GLU A 62 0.18 3.62 3.92
CA GLU A 62 -0.16 4.58 4.99
C GLU A 62 -1.67 4.87 5.05
N ALA A 63 -2.32 5.06 3.90
CA ALA A 63 -3.77 5.23 3.85
C ALA A 63 -4.50 4.01 4.45
N PHE A 64 -4.06 2.79 4.11
CA PHE A 64 -4.60 1.57 4.70
C PHE A 64 -4.32 1.48 6.21
N SER A 65 -3.10 1.80 6.66
CA SER A 65 -2.71 1.75 8.08
C SER A 65 -3.60 2.63 8.96
N LYS A 66 -3.98 3.81 8.44
CA LYS A 66 -4.92 4.75 9.06
C LYS A 66 -6.35 4.20 9.05
N ALA A 67 -6.79 3.64 7.92
CA ALA A 67 -8.15 3.10 7.78
C ALA A 67 -8.44 1.91 8.71
N VAL A 68 -7.44 1.09 9.02
CA VAL A 68 -7.55 -0.01 10.00
C VAL A 68 -7.29 0.41 11.45
N GLY A 69 -6.93 1.69 11.68
CA GLY A 69 -6.71 2.24 13.03
C GLY A 69 -5.45 1.75 13.75
N LEU A 70 -4.54 1.03 13.07
CA LEU A 70 -3.32 0.49 13.67
C LEU A 70 -2.13 1.46 13.52
N GLY A 71 -2.13 2.29 12.47
CA GLY A 71 -0.91 2.94 11.99
C GLY A 71 0.16 1.90 11.62
N MET A 72 1.43 2.29 11.61
CA MET A 72 2.56 1.36 11.39
C MET A 72 2.96 0.61 12.67
N ARG A 73 1.99 -0.01 13.35
CA ARG A 73 2.18 -0.82 14.55
C ARG A 73 1.63 -2.23 14.34
N MET A 74 2.26 -3.21 14.97
CA MET A 74 1.88 -4.62 14.83
C MET A 74 0.38 -4.85 15.11
N PRO A 75 -0.31 -5.68 14.31
CA PRO A 75 0.22 -6.55 13.26
C PRO A 75 0.51 -5.86 11.91
N MET A 76 0.15 -4.58 11.75
CA MET A 76 0.42 -3.82 10.53
C MET A 76 1.93 -3.64 10.33
N HIS A 77 2.37 -3.96 9.11
CA HIS A 77 3.74 -3.84 8.67
C HIS A 77 3.75 -3.64 7.16
N TRP A 78 4.65 -2.81 6.65
CA TRP A 78 4.75 -2.43 5.24
C TRP A 78 4.66 -3.62 4.27
N ARG A 79 5.50 -4.64 4.47
CA ARG A 79 5.56 -5.82 3.57
C ARG A 79 4.36 -6.76 3.69
N ARG A 80 3.52 -6.62 4.72
CA ARG A 80 2.33 -7.44 4.92
C ARG A 80 1.08 -6.86 4.26
N CYS A 81 1.14 -5.59 3.87
CA CYS A 81 0.13 -4.95 3.05
C CYS A 81 0.70 -4.79 1.65
N GLU A 82 0.19 -5.51 0.68
CA GLU A 82 0.60 -5.45 -0.72
C GLU A 82 -0.50 -4.75 -1.55
N ILE A 83 -0.10 -3.88 -2.46
CA ILE A 83 -1.01 -3.23 -3.41
C ILE A 83 -0.81 -3.86 -4.79
N ALA A 84 -1.73 -4.75 -5.13
CA ALA A 84 -1.81 -5.40 -6.43
C ALA A 84 -2.79 -4.66 -7.34
N ASN A 85 -2.89 -5.10 -8.60
CA ASN A 85 -3.91 -4.65 -9.53
C ASN A 85 -4.67 -5.87 -10.05
N GLN A 86 -5.99 -5.77 -10.15
CA GLN A 86 -6.81 -6.71 -10.87
C GLN A 86 -6.49 -6.69 -12.39
N PRO A 87 -6.91 -7.70 -13.17
CA PRO A 87 -6.75 -7.69 -14.62
C PRO A 87 -7.34 -6.45 -15.31
N SER A 88 -8.40 -5.86 -14.72
CA SER A 88 -9.02 -4.60 -15.16
C SER A 88 -8.14 -3.36 -14.95
N GLY A 89 -7.05 -3.47 -14.19
CA GLY A 89 -6.20 -2.37 -13.76
C GLY A 89 -6.61 -1.76 -12.42
N GLN A 90 -7.77 -2.13 -11.86
CA GLN A 90 -8.22 -1.63 -10.56
C GLN A 90 -7.25 -2.04 -9.44
N PRO A 91 -6.76 -1.11 -8.59
CA PRO A 91 -5.89 -1.45 -7.47
C PRO A 91 -6.66 -2.23 -6.39
N CYS A 92 -6.01 -3.20 -5.77
CA CYS A 92 -6.55 -3.98 -4.66
C CYS A 92 -5.49 -4.26 -3.58
N ILE A 93 -5.94 -4.56 -2.37
CA ILE A 93 -5.07 -4.88 -1.23
C ILE A 93 -5.00 -6.39 -1.05
N VAL A 94 -3.79 -6.92 -0.98
CA VAL A 94 -3.49 -8.30 -0.60
C VAL A 94 -2.76 -8.28 0.73
N LEU A 95 -3.30 -8.97 1.73
CA LEU A 95 -2.73 -9.02 3.08
C LEU A 95 -2.01 -10.34 3.33
N HIS A 96 -0.94 -10.29 4.11
CA HIS A 96 -0.09 -11.44 4.40
C HIS A 96 0.12 -11.67 5.90
N GLY A 97 0.28 -12.94 6.28
CA GLY A 97 0.65 -13.35 7.64
C GLY A 97 -0.29 -12.80 8.72
N PRO A 98 0.23 -12.40 9.91
CA PRO A 98 -0.62 -11.99 11.03
C PRO A 98 -1.56 -10.81 10.75
N LEU A 99 -1.24 -9.98 9.75
CA LEU A 99 -2.12 -8.87 9.35
C LEU A 99 -3.35 -9.39 8.61
N LYS A 100 -3.19 -10.41 7.76
CA LYS A 100 -4.28 -11.09 7.07
C LYS A 100 -5.22 -11.73 8.09
N ASP A 101 -4.66 -12.53 9.01
CA ASP A 101 -5.45 -13.23 10.03
C ASP A 101 -6.23 -12.25 10.91
N TRP A 102 -5.58 -11.16 11.33
CA TRP A 102 -6.23 -10.10 12.13
C TRP A 102 -7.39 -9.43 11.38
N PHE A 103 -7.23 -9.19 10.08
CA PHE A 103 -8.19 -8.50 9.23
C PHE A 103 -9.41 -9.38 8.91
N GLU A 104 -9.15 -10.65 8.56
CA GLU A 104 -10.19 -11.65 8.26
C GLU A 104 -11.02 -12.00 9.49
N ALA A 105 -10.39 -12.17 10.66
CA ALA A 105 -11.09 -12.43 11.93
C ALA A 105 -12.04 -11.29 12.35
N ARG A 106 -11.91 -10.10 11.75
CA ARG A 106 -12.79 -8.95 11.97
C ARG A 106 -13.81 -8.75 10.85
N HIS A 107 -13.87 -9.67 9.88
CA HIS A 107 -14.72 -9.62 8.70
C HIS A 107 -14.59 -8.29 7.95
N LEU A 108 -13.35 -7.81 7.79
CA LEU A 108 -13.07 -6.56 7.12
C LEU A 108 -12.87 -6.75 5.62
N VAL A 109 -13.22 -5.73 4.85
CA VAL A 109 -12.94 -5.60 3.41
C VAL A 109 -12.35 -4.20 3.18
N ALA A 110 -11.33 -4.11 2.33
CA ALA A 110 -10.66 -2.85 2.03
C ALA A 110 -10.83 -2.47 0.56
N HIS A 111 -11.16 -1.20 0.34
CA HIS A 111 -11.23 -0.54 -0.94
C HIS A 111 -10.11 0.49 -1.00
N ILE A 112 -9.34 0.50 -2.08
CA ILE A 112 -8.22 1.42 -2.25
C ILE A 112 -8.35 2.13 -3.60
N SER A 113 -8.07 3.42 -3.60
CA SER A 113 -7.84 4.21 -4.81
C SER A 113 -6.47 4.86 -4.70
N VAL A 114 -5.75 4.91 -5.82
CA VAL A 114 -4.43 5.51 -5.89
C VAL A 114 -4.35 6.43 -7.09
N SER A 115 -3.67 7.56 -6.93
CA SER A 115 -3.38 8.54 -7.97
C SER A 115 -1.96 9.02 -7.80
N ASP A 116 -1.27 9.30 -8.89
CA ASP A 116 0.05 9.93 -8.89
C ASP A 116 0.17 10.93 -10.02
N GLU A 117 0.96 11.97 -9.76
CA GLU A 117 1.47 12.92 -10.72
C GLU A 117 3.00 13.04 -10.49
N SER A 118 3.66 13.95 -11.21
CA SER A 118 5.11 14.10 -11.22
C SER A 118 5.71 14.27 -9.83
N ASP A 119 5.10 15.08 -8.97
CA ASP A 119 5.64 15.42 -7.64
C ASP A 119 4.91 14.73 -6.47
N TYR A 120 3.69 14.25 -6.68
CA TYR A 120 2.85 13.75 -5.59
C TYR A 120 2.19 12.43 -5.95
N ALA A 121 2.11 11.53 -4.97
CA ALA A 121 1.21 10.38 -5.00
C ALA A 121 0.19 10.52 -3.87
N ALA A 122 -1.07 10.22 -4.14
CA ALA A 122 -2.15 10.27 -3.16
C ALA A 122 -2.94 8.97 -3.17
N SER A 123 -3.40 8.56 -1.99
CA SER A 123 -4.19 7.35 -1.83
C SER A 123 -5.37 7.58 -0.89
N PHE A 124 -6.47 6.91 -1.19
CA PHE A 124 -7.68 6.88 -0.38
C PHE A 124 -8.06 5.43 -0.10
N CYS A 125 -8.26 5.10 1.17
CA CYS A 125 -8.68 3.78 1.61
C CYS A 125 -9.96 3.88 2.43
N VAL A 126 -10.90 3.00 2.12
CA VAL A 126 -12.10 2.76 2.93
C VAL A 126 -12.07 1.31 3.34
N VAL A 127 -12.18 1.05 4.65
CA VAL A 127 -12.35 -0.29 5.19
C VAL A 127 -13.76 -0.41 5.72
N GLU A 128 -14.46 -1.46 5.31
CA GLU A 128 -15.77 -1.81 5.81
C GLU A 128 -15.74 -3.12 6.58
N ARG A 129 -16.69 -3.26 7.51
CA ARG A 129 -16.98 -4.53 8.17
C ARG A 129 -18.22 -5.14 7.53
N LEU A 130 -18.06 -6.36 7.03
CA LEU A 130 -19.16 -7.17 6.55
C LEU A 130 -19.99 -7.67 7.74
N PRO A 131 -21.31 -7.79 7.58
CA PRO A 131 -22.14 -8.45 8.58
C PRO A 131 -21.66 -9.91 8.76
N PRO A 132 -21.80 -10.50 9.96
CA PRO A 132 -21.59 -11.93 10.13
C PRO A 132 -22.51 -12.68 9.16
N VAL A 133 -21.98 -13.70 8.50
CA VAL A 133 -22.78 -14.59 7.65
C VAL A 133 -23.85 -15.21 8.54
N ARG A 134 -25.12 -14.98 8.23
CA ARG A 134 -26.22 -15.66 8.90
C ARG A 134 -26.30 -17.07 8.29
N GLU A 135 -26.18 -18.08 9.13
CA GLU A 135 -26.51 -19.48 8.79
C GLU A 135 -28.01 -19.65 8.55
#